data_AF-A0A7Y5TYP6-F1
#
_entry.id   AF-A0A7Y5TYP6-F1
#
_cell.length_a   1.000
_cell.length_b   1.000
_cell.length_c   1.000
_cell.angle_alpha   90.00
_cell.angle_beta   90.00
_cell.angle_gamma   90.00
#
_symmetry.space_group_name_H-M   'P 1'
#
loop_
_entity.id
_entity.type
_entity.pdbx_description
1 polymer ?
#
loop_
_entity_poly.entity_id
_entity_poly.type
_entity_poly.pdbx_seq_one_letter_code
_entity_poly.pdbx_strand_id
1 'polypeptide(L)' 'MFTKELQRGDHVKGFFIQNEGTDGWRVREEQDGAVLTEKHLQDWHRVERAVAVFNLRIGELTGRGWRPRGE' A
#
# COMPACT_ATOMS: atom_id res chain seq x y z
N MET A 1 9.04 3.36 7.16
CA MET A 1 8.12 3.71 6.05
C MET A 1 7.99 2.49 5.16
N PHE A 2 6.76 2.15 4.74
CA PHE A 2 6.51 1.06 3.79
C PHE A 2 5.95 1.70 2.52
N THR A 3 6.64 1.47 1.40
CA THR A 3 6.20 1.92 0.09
C THR A 3 6.38 0.77 -0.86
N LYS A 4 5.31 0.41 -1.57
CA LYS A 4 5.34 -0.67 -2.53
C LYS A 4 4.47 -0.30 -3.72
N GLU A 5 5.04 -0.34 -4.90
CA GLU A 5 4.32 -0.05 -6.13
C GLU A 5 4.32 -1.29 -7.01
N LEU A 6 3.16 -1.61 -7.57
CA LEU A 6 2.96 -2.68 -8.52
C LEU A 6 2.46 -2.07 -9.83
N GLN A 7 2.84 -2.67 -10.95
CA GLN A 7 2.40 -2.29 -12.27
C GLN A 7 1.92 -3.51 -13.06
N ARG A 8 0.94 -3.30 -13.93
CA ARG A 8 0.44 -4.30 -14.87
C ARG A 8 -0.07 -3.60 -16.13
N GLY A 9 0.73 -3.66 -17.20
CA GLY A 9 0.43 -2.94 -18.43
C GLY A 9 0.42 -1.44 -18.14
N ASP A 10 -0.70 -0.78 -18.44
CA ASP A 10 -0.90 0.65 -18.18
C ASP A 10 -1.29 0.95 -16.71
N HIS A 11 -1.73 -0.07 -15.97
CA HIS A 11 -2.21 0.12 -14.62
C HIS A 11 -1.10 0.10 -13.58
N VAL A 12 -1.10 1.09 -12.70
CA VAL A 12 -0.20 1.18 -11.56
C VAL A 12 -1.00 1.10 -10.28
N LYS A 13 -0.48 0.43 -9.25
CA LYS A 13 -1.08 0.33 -7.93
C LYS A 13 -0.03 0.54 -6.85
N GLY A 14 -0.16 1.61 -6.09
CA GLY A 14 0.76 2.00 -5.02
C GLY A 14 0.16 1.75 -3.64
N PHE A 15 1.01 1.29 -2.73
CA PHE A 15 0.70 1.06 -1.33
C PHE A 15 1.70 1.84 -0.49
N PHE A 16 1.20 2.74 0.34
CA PHE A 16 2.02 3.65 1.14
C PHE A 16 1.60 3.58 2.59
N ILE A 17 2.58 3.43 3.49
CA ILE A 17 2.40 3.56 4.93
C ILE A 17 3.50 4.48 5.44
N GLN A 18 3.08 5.65 5.89
CA GLN A 18 3.95 6.69 6.43
C GLN A 18 3.67 6.84 7.91
N ASN A 19 4.73 6.96 8.72
CA ASN A 19 4.59 7.36 10.11
C ASN A 19 4.50 8.88 10.14
N GLU A 20 3.42 9.41 10.68
CA GLU A 20 3.19 10.85 10.85
C GLU A 20 3.54 11.30 12.29
N GLY A 21 4.39 10.55 12.98
CA GLY A 21 4.84 10.84 14.35
C GLY A 21 3.68 10.81 15.33
N THR A 22 3.35 11.98 15.89
CA THR A 22 2.26 12.18 16.85
C THR A 22 0.86 11.99 16.26
N ASP A 23 0.70 12.15 14.95
CA ASP A 23 -0.58 11.92 14.25
C ASP A 23 -0.83 10.41 13.97
N GLY A 24 0.16 9.57 14.29
CA GLY A 24 0.13 8.13 14.11
C GLY A 24 0.70 7.70 12.76
N TRP A 25 -0.11 7.03 11.95
CA TRP A 25 0.30 6.40 10.71
C TRP A 25 -0.73 6.62 9.61
N ARG A 26 -0.27 7.10 8.47
CA ARG A 26 -1.07 7.28 7.28
C ARG A 26 -0.89 6.11 6.34
N VAL A 27 -1.98 5.42 6.06
CA VAL A 27 -2.08 4.31 5.13
C VAL A 27 -2.81 4.79 3.89
N ARG A 28 -2.15 4.80 2.74
CA ARG A 28 -2.70 5.25 1.47
C ARG A 28 -2.55 4.18 0.41
N GLU A 29 -3.60 3.97 -0.37
CA GLU A 29 -3.61 3.14 -1.55
C GLU A 29 -3.95 4.00 -2.76
N GLU A 30 -3.12 3.87 -3.79
CA GLU A 30 -3.27 4.60 -5.04
C GLU A 30 -3.40 3.59 -6.18
N GLN A 31 -4.21 3.93 -7.19
CA GLN A 31 -4.31 3.18 -8.43
C GLN A 31 -4.40 4.16 -9.57
N ASP A 32 -3.55 3.99 -10.58
CA ASP A 32 -3.57 4.81 -11.80
C ASP A 32 -3.42 6.32 -11.51
N GLY A 33 -2.69 6.67 -10.43
CA GLY A 33 -2.55 8.05 -9.96
C GLY A 33 -3.73 8.59 -9.14
N ALA A 34 -4.80 7.82 -8.96
CA ALA A 34 -5.93 8.17 -8.11
C ALA A 34 -5.81 7.52 -6.72
N VAL A 35 -6.13 8.28 -5.66
CA VAL A 35 -6.20 7.73 -4.29
C VAL A 35 -7.47 6.90 -4.15
N LEU A 36 -7.32 5.59 -4.04
CA LEU A 36 -8.45 4.70 -3.81
C LEU A 36 -8.89 4.69 -2.35
N THR A 37 -7.93 4.76 -1.43
CA THR A 37 -8.21 4.70 0.00
C THR A 37 -7.12 5.41 0.76
N GLU A 38 -7.52 6.18 1.76
CA GLU A 38 -6.63 6.78 2.74
C GLU A 38 -7.21 6.54 4.14
N LYS A 39 -6.35 6.14 5.08
CA LYS A 39 -6.71 5.90 6.47
C LYS A 39 -5.62 6.42 7.39
N HIS A 40 -6.02 7.13 8.43
CA HIS A 40 -5.13 7.48 9.54
C HIS A 40 -5.34 6.46 10.67
N LEU A 41 -4.24 5.87 11.13
CA LEU A 41 -4.18 4.87 12.18
C LEU A 41 -3.32 5.41 13.31
N GLN A 42 -3.93 5.60 14.48
CA GLN A 42 -3.18 6.01 15.67
C GLN A 42 -2.55 4.80 16.40
N ASP A 43 -3.05 3.59 16.12
CA ASP A 43 -2.60 2.35 16.75
C ASP A 43 -1.60 1.58 15.89
N TRP A 44 -0.44 1.24 16.47
CA TRP A 44 0.57 0.42 15.80
C TRP A 44 0.02 -0.97 15.40
N HIS A 45 -0.83 -1.58 16.23
CA HIS A 45 -1.47 -2.87 15.93
C HIS A 45 -2.33 -2.84 14.66
N ARG A 46 -2.98 -1.70 14.38
CA ARG A 46 -3.75 -1.55 13.13
C ARG A 46 -2.82 -1.41 11.93
N VAL A 47 -1.66 -0.80 12.12
CA VAL A 47 -0.63 -0.67 11.07
C VAL A 47 -0.07 -2.03 10.69
N GLU A 48 0.24 -2.89 11.66
CA GLU A 48 0.64 -4.28 11.35
C GLU A 48 -0.40 -5.00 10.53
N ARG A 49 -1.67 -4.87 10.91
CA ARG A 49 -2.76 -5.48 10.14
C ARG A 49 -2.85 -4.89 8.73
N ALA A 50 -2.64 -3.59 8.56
CA ALA A 50 -2.58 -2.94 7.26
C ALA A 50 -1.42 -3.47 6.41
N VAL A 51 -0.23 -3.64 7.01
CA VAL A 51 0.95 -4.26 6.36
C VAL A 51 0.64 -5.69 5.93
N ALA A 52 0.02 -6.49 6.80
CA ALA A 52 -0.35 -7.87 6.48
C ALA A 52 -1.37 -7.93 5.32
N VAL A 53 -2.38 -7.06 5.34
CA VAL A 53 -3.37 -6.94 4.25
C VAL A 53 -2.70 -6.50 2.96
N PHE A 54 -1.78 -5.55 3.00
CA PHE A 54 -1.03 -5.11 1.82
C PHE A 54 -0.15 -6.23 1.26
N ASN A 55 0.56 -6.98 2.09
CA ASN A 55 1.36 -8.13 1.62
C ASN A 55 0.47 -9.21 0.98
N LEU A 56 -0.69 -9.52 1.58
CA LEU A 56 -1.65 -10.44 0.99
C LEU A 56 -2.11 -9.95 -0.38
N ARG A 57 -2.50 -8.67 -0.47
CA ARG A 57 -2.99 -8.07 -1.71
C ARG A 57 -1.90 -8.00 -2.77
N ILE A 58 -0.66 -7.73 -2.38
CA ILE A 58 0.51 -7.78 -3.27
C ILE A 58 0.67 -9.21 -3.82
N GLY A 59 0.63 -10.24 -2.97
CA GLY A 59 0.70 -11.63 -3.41
C GLY A 59 -0.40 -12.00 -4.39
N GLU A 60 -1.65 -11.60 -4.11
CA GLU A 60 -2.77 -11.80 -5.03
C GLU A 60 -2.58 -11.07 -6.36
N LEU A 61 -2.09 -9.83 -6.33
CA LEU A 61 -1.83 -9.05 -7.54
C LEU A 61 -0.68 -9.67 -8.35
N THR A 62 0.40 -10.10 -7.70
CA THR A 62 1.50 -10.81 -8.36
C THR A 62 1.03 -12.09 -9.03
N GLY A 63 0.16 -12.86 -8.38
CA GLY A 63 -0.50 -14.02 -8.99
C GLY A 63 -1.37 -13.67 -10.21
N ARG A 64 -1.93 -12.46 -10.25
CA ARG A 64 -2.69 -11.92 -11.40
C ARG A 64 -1.81 -11.29 -12.48
N GLY A 65 -0.49 -11.42 -12.36
CA GLY A 65 0.49 -10.90 -13.33
C GLY A 65 0.89 -9.44 -13.10
N TRP A 66 0.62 -8.87 -11.93
CA TRP A 66 1.22 -7.59 -11.52
C TRP A 66 2.68 -7.79 -11.13
N ARG A 67 3.53 -6.81 -11.41
CA ARG A 67 4.96 -6.86 -11.09
C ARG A 67 5.35 -5.66 -10.24
N PRO A 68 6.32 -5.80 -9.33
CA PRO A 68 6.88 -4.63 -8.65
C PRO A 68 7.35 -3.59 -9.66
N ARG A 69 6.99 -2.34 -9.43
CA ARG A 69 7.44 -1.18 -10.20
C ARG A 69 8.65 -0.61 -9.45
N GLY A 70 9.83 -0.78 -10.03
CA GLY A 70 11.11 -0.43 -9.40
C GLY A 70 11.69 -1.61 -8.63
N GLU A 71 12.43 -2.44 -9.35
CA GLU A 71 13.56 -3.22 -8.81
C GLU A 71 14.82 -2.75 -9.53
#